data_AF-A0A537SKZ9-F1
#
_entry.id   AF-A0A537SKZ9-F1
#
_cell.length_a   1.000
_cell.length_b   1.000
_cell.length_c   1.000
_cell.angle_alpha   90.00
_cell.angle_beta   90.00
_cell.angle_gamma   90.00
#
_symmetry.space_group_name_H-M   'P 1'
#
loop_
_entity.id
_entity.type
_entity.pdbx_description
1 polymer ?
#
loop_
_entity_poly.entity_id
_entity_poly.type
_entity_poly.pdbx_seq_one_letter_code
_entity_poly.pdbx_strand_id
1 'polypeptide(L)'
;MGGRQSSGTFAQAINNASQVVGYFNGTDGIHSFLYSGGTYTTLDDPLGVRGTYATGINNFGQIVGYFIDVNGGIHGFIDAGGIYTTIDNPSAVGGTYVYGINNLGPAIGMAFLPICLYPARRHNRRYDPAACRRR
;
A
#
# COMPACT_ATOMS: atom_id res chain seq x y z
N MET A 1 2.07 28.75 -23.47
CA MET A 1 2.55 27.37 -23.68
C MET A 1 2.01 26.57 -22.50
N GLY A 2 1.20 25.52 -22.57
CA GLY A 2 0.66 24.64 -23.59
C GLY A 2 0.10 23.47 -22.76
N GLY A 3 -1.16 23.08 -22.98
CA GLY A 3 -1.94 22.30 -22.02
C GLY A 3 -1.48 20.87 -21.80
N ARG A 4 -1.99 20.26 -20.72
CA ARG A 4 -2.50 18.88 -20.72
C ARG A 4 -3.42 18.67 -19.52
N GLN A 5 -4.51 18.00 -19.82
CA GLN A 5 -5.67 17.78 -18.98
C GLN A 5 -5.30 16.86 -17.81
N SER A 6 -5.59 17.29 -16.59
CA SER A 6 -5.91 16.36 -15.50
C SER A 6 -7.40 16.52 -15.23
N SER A 7 -8.15 15.49 -15.57
CA SER A 7 -9.57 15.40 -15.21
C SER A 7 -9.67 15.03 -13.75
N GLY A 8 -9.43 15.97 -12.83
CA GLY A 8 -9.63 15.79 -11.39
C GLY A 8 -8.42 15.23 -10.63
N THR A 9 -8.07 15.94 -9.56
CA THR A 9 -7.15 15.49 -8.51
C THR A 9 -7.97 15.22 -7.26
N PHE A 10 -7.76 14.07 -6.65
CA PHE A 10 -8.52 13.60 -5.48
C PHE A 10 -7.56 13.37 -4.32
N ALA A 11 -7.57 14.27 -3.34
CA ALA A 11 -6.88 14.05 -2.08
C ALA A 11 -7.68 13.05 -1.23
N GLN A 12 -7.01 12.03 -0.69
CA GLN A 12 -7.64 10.93 0.04
C GLN A 12 -7.34 10.95 1.53
N ALA A 13 -6.08 11.24 1.91
CA ALA A 13 -5.67 11.22 3.30
C ALA A 13 -4.54 12.21 3.59
N ILE A 14 -4.42 12.61 4.86
CA ILE A 14 -3.39 13.51 5.38
C ILE A 14 -2.86 12.97 6.72
N ASN A 15 -1.56 13.13 6.98
CA ASN A 15 -0.95 12.79 8.27
C ASN A 15 -0.52 14.02 9.08
N ASN A 16 -0.03 13.81 10.31
CA ASN A 16 0.39 14.89 11.21
C ASN A 16 1.64 15.66 10.74
N ALA A 17 2.38 15.14 9.75
CA ALA A 17 3.49 15.83 9.10
C ALA A 17 3.02 16.70 7.92
N SER A 18 1.71 16.92 7.78
CA SER A 18 1.08 17.64 6.67
C SER A 18 1.38 17.03 5.29
N GLN A 19 1.65 15.73 5.26
CA GLN A 19 1.79 14.98 4.02
C GLN A 19 0.42 14.53 3.56
N VAL A 20 0.12 14.73 2.28
CA VAL A 20 -1.18 14.38 1.68
C VAL A 20 -0.96 13.31 0.62
N VAL A 21 -1.78 12.26 0.63
CA VAL A 21 -1.83 11.28 -0.45
C VAL A 21 -3.16 11.36 -1.19
N GLY A 22 -3.12 10.97 -2.44
CA GLY A 22 -4.29 10.90 -3.29
C GLY A 22 -3.93 10.38 -4.67
N TYR A 23 -4.83 10.59 -5.63
CA TYR A 23 -4.60 10.22 -7.01
C TYR A 23 -5.11 11.29 -7.98
N PHE A 24 -4.62 11.25 -9.21
CA PHE A 24 -5.05 12.11 -10.30
C PHE A 24 -5.19 11.32 -11.61
N ASN A 25 -6.05 11.82 -12.50
CA ASN A 25 -6.20 11.25 -13.84
C ASN A 25 -5.12 11.84 -14.77
N GLY A 26 -4.08 11.04 -15.04
CA GLY A 26 -3.06 11.32 -16.05
C GLY A 26 -3.53 11.00 -17.47
N THR A 27 -2.69 11.29 -18.46
CA THR A 27 -3.00 10.99 -19.87
C THR A 27 -2.87 9.51 -20.23
N ASP A 28 -2.18 8.77 -19.38
CA ASP A 28 -1.73 7.39 -19.53
C ASP A 28 -2.33 6.46 -18.47
N GLY A 29 -3.09 7.00 -17.52
CA GLY A 29 -3.74 6.22 -16.48
C GLY A 29 -4.02 7.04 -15.23
N ILE A 30 -4.43 6.34 -14.17
CA ILE A 30 -4.55 6.93 -12.84
C ILE A 30 -3.24 6.73 -12.10
N HIS A 31 -2.72 7.84 -11.58
CA HIS A 31 -1.47 7.86 -10.81
C HIS A 31 -1.76 8.35 -9.40
N SER A 32 -1.03 7.80 -8.44
CA SER A 32 -1.06 8.33 -7.08
C SER A 32 -0.01 9.41 -6.87
N PHE A 33 -0.21 10.23 -5.85
CA PHE A 33 0.76 11.23 -5.45
C PHE A 33 0.93 11.26 -3.93
N LEU A 34 2.13 11.65 -3.53
CA LEU A 34 2.45 12.17 -2.20
C LEU A 34 2.80 13.65 -2.34
N TYR A 35 2.06 14.50 -1.65
CA TYR A 35 2.42 15.90 -1.45
C TYR A 35 3.10 16.06 -0.10
N SER A 36 4.30 16.60 -0.07
CA SER A 36 5.08 16.82 1.15
C SER A 36 5.90 18.10 1.02
N GLY A 37 5.65 19.07 1.90
CA GLY A 37 6.44 20.31 1.97
C GLY A 37 6.48 21.11 0.67
N GLY A 38 5.38 21.16 -0.09
CA GLY A 38 5.32 21.89 -1.38
C GLY A 38 5.68 21.05 -2.60
N THR A 39 6.16 19.82 -2.43
CA THR A 39 6.60 18.94 -3.52
C THR A 39 5.61 17.81 -3.74
N TYR A 40 5.26 17.55 -4.99
CA TYR A 40 4.51 16.36 -5.41
C TYR A 40 5.48 15.28 -5.87
N THR A 41 5.29 14.06 -5.37
CA THR A 41 5.99 12.85 -5.82
C THR A 41 4.95 11.89 -6.38
N THR A 42 5.13 11.43 -7.61
CA THR A 42 4.27 10.39 -8.19
C THR A 42 4.56 9.06 -7.52
N LEU A 43 3.50 8.33 -7.19
CA LEU A 43 3.55 7.00 -6.60
C LEU A 43 2.86 6.04 -7.55
N ASP A 44 3.65 5.20 -8.20
CA ASP A 44 3.16 4.14 -9.07
C ASP A 44 3.77 2.82 -8.61
N ASP A 45 2.91 1.86 -8.25
CA ASP A 45 3.35 0.49 -8.02
C ASP A 45 3.85 -0.08 -9.35
N PRO A 46 5.06 -0.67 -9.42
CA PRO A 46 5.58 -1.26 -10.66
C PRO A 46 4.67 -2.35 -11.28
N LEU A 47 3.84 -3.00 -10.47
CA LEU A 47 2.86 -3.98 -10.91
C LEU A 47 1.51 -3.34 -11.30
N GLY A 48 1.27 -2.11 -10.87
CA GLY A 48 0.07 -1.29 -11.10
C GLY A 48 -0.02 -0.67 -12.48
N VAL A 49 0.27 -1.44 -13.54
CA VAL A 49 0.38 -0.94 -14.92
C VAL A 49 -0.90 -0.25 -15.42
N ARG A 50 -2.07 -0.59 -14.86
CA ARG A 50 -3.36 0.01 -15.23
C ARG A 50 -3.84 1.08 -14.24
N GLY A 51 -3.09 1.33 -13.18
CA GLY A 51 -3.32 2.44 -12.26
C GLY A 51 -2.98 2.10 -10.81
N THR A 52 -2.54 3.12 -10.07
CA THR A 52 -2.23 3.04 -8.64
C THR A 52 -3.08 4.05 -7.87
N TYR A 53 -3.70 3.62 -6.77
CA TYR A 53 -4.61 4.40 -5.95
C TYR A 53 -4.18 4.38 -4.48
N ALA A 54 -3.56 5.47 -4.02
CA ALA A 54 -3.22 5.71 -2.64
C ALA A 54 -4.44 6.25 -1.90
N THR A 55 -4.87 5.56 -0.86
CA THR A 55 -6.10 5.86 -0.11
C THR A 55 -5.84 6.18 1.36
N GLY A 56 -4.68 5.81 1.90
CA GLY A 56 -4.34 6.08 3.29
C GLY A 56 -2.86 6.40 3.49
N ILE A 57 -2.56 7.22 4.50
CA ILE A 57 -1.21 7.50 4.97
C ILE A 57 -1.21 7.55 6.50
N ASN A 58 -0.18 6.99 7.15
CA ASN A 58 0.01 7.11 8.60
C ASN A 58 1.09 8.14 8.97
N ASN A 59 1.25 8.39 10.27
CA ASN A 59 2.25 9.34 10.80
C ASN A 59 3.70 8.89 10.64
N PHE A 60 3.95 7.65 10.23
CA PHE A 60 5.29 7.18 9.86
C PHE A 60 5.58 7.35 8.37
N GLY A 61 4.67 7.96 7.60
CA GLY A 61 4.81 8.15 6.16
C GLY A 61 4.55 6.89 5.35
N GLN A 62 3.99 5.84 5.96
CA GLN A 62 3.61 4.64 5.23
C GLN A 62 2.27 4.88 4.55
N ILE A 63 2.18 4.44 3.30
CA ILE A 63 1.04 4.68 2.42
C ILE A 63 0.39 3.34 2.12
N VAL A 64 -0.94 3.30 2.08
CA VAL A 64 -1.69 2.12 1.64
C VAL A 64 -2.64 2.49 0.53
N GLY A 65 -3.01 1.47 -0.23
CA GLY A 65 -3.87 1.64 -1.37
C GLY A 65 -4.15 0.34 -2.08
N TYR A 66 -4.53 0.48 -3.34
CA TYR A 66 -4.65 -0.63 -4.26
C TYR A 66 -4.10 -0.25 -5.64
N PHE A 67 -3.68 -1.25 -6.39
CA PHE A 67 -3.27 -1.09 -7.79
C PHE A 67 -4.02 -2.07 -8.69
N ILE A 68 -4.04 -1.75 -9.98
CA ILE A 68 -4.65 -2.57 -11.01
C ILE A 68 -3.52 -3.16 -11.88
N ASP A 69 -3.41 -4.49 -11.87
CA ASP A 69 -2.38 -5.20 -12.64
C ASP A 69 -2.68 -5.17 -14.15
N VAL A 70 -1.78 -5.73 -14.96
CA VAL A 70 -1.95 -5.79 -16.43
C VAL A 70 -3.21 -6.56 -16.86
N ASN A 71 -3.68 -7.53 -16.06
CA ASN A 71 -4.86 -8.34 -16.34
C ASN A 71 -6.16 -7.67 -15.86
N GLY A 72 -6.07 -6.56 -15.12
CA GLY A 72 -7.22 -5.91 -14.48
C GLY A 72 -7.54 -6.44 -13.09
N GLY A 73 -6.68 -7.29 -12.51
CA GLY A 73 -6.74 -7.72 -11.13
C GLY A 73 -6.44 -6.57 -10.18
N ILE A 74 -7.15 -6.55 -9.05
CA ILE A 74 -7.03 -5.48 -8.05
C ILE A 74 -6.35 -6.03 -6.82
N HIS A 75 -5.25 -5.40 -6.46
CA HIS A 75 -4.36 -5.84 -5.39
C HIS A 75 -4.18 -4.73 -4.38
N GLY A 76 -4.20 -5.07 -3.10
CA GLY A 76 -3.86 -4.12 -2.05
C GLY A 76 -2.35 -3.90 -2.02
N PHE A 77 -1.90 -2.76 -1.49
CA PHE A 77 -0.48 -2.58 -1.21
C PHE A 77 -0.24 -1.75 0.06
N ILE A 78 0.96 -1.90 0.59
CA ILE A 78 1.62 -0.92 1.46
C ILE A 78 2.88 -0.42 0.76
N ASP A 79 3.09 0.90 0.76
CA ASP A 79 4.33 1.55 0.36
C ASP A 79 5.02 2.11 1.60
N ALA A 80 6.27 1.69 1.80
CA ALA A 80 7.15 2.18 2.85
C ALA A 80 8.38 2.84 2.23
N GLY A 81 8.21 4.08 1.74
CA GLY A 81 9.31 4.89 1.21
C GLY A 81 9.79 4.45 -0.18
N GLY A 82 8.86 4.08 -1.06
CA GLY A 82 9.10 3.56 -2.41
C GLY A 82 9.22 2.03 -2.48
N ILE A 83 9.05 1.33 -1.37
CA ILE A 83 9.06 -0.13 -1.30
C ILE A 83 7.62 -0.61 -1.18
N TYR A 84 7.09 -1.14 -2.29
CA TYR A 84 5.75 -1.70 -2.37
C TYR A 84 5.72 -3.15 -1.90
N THR A 85 4.76 -3.49 -1.05
CA THR A 85 4.42 -4.86 -0.68
C THR A 85 2.96 -5.11 -1.01
N THR A 86 2.71 -6.12 -1.83
CA THR A 86 1.36 -6.55 -2.19
C THR A 86 0.63 -7.19 -1.01
N ILE A 87 -0.64 -6.85 -0.86
CA ILE A 87 -1.58 -7.38 0.12
C ILE A 87 -2.72 -8.00 -0.67
N ASP A 88 -2.77 -9.33 -0.68
CA ASP A 88 -3.84 -10.07 -1.32
C ASP A 88 -4.54 -11.01 -0.35
N ASN A 89 -5.87 -10.99 -0.38
CA ASN A 89 -6.66 -12.06 0.19
C ASN A 89 -6.86 -13.15 -0.88
N PRO A 90 -6.29 -14.36 -0.71
CA PRO A 90 -6.37 -15.43 -1.71
C PRO A 90 -7.80 -15.94 -1.96
N SER A 91 -8.74 -15.63 -1.08
CA SER A 91 -10.15 -15.97 -1.22
C SER A 91 -11.00 -14.84 -1.80
N ALA A 92 -10.41 -13.69 -2.14
CA ALA A 92 -11.14 -12.57 -2.72
C ALA A 92 -11.44 -12.82 -4.21
N VAL A 93 -12.72 -12.78 -4.57
CA VAL A 93 -13.17 -12.96 -5.98
C VAL A 93 -13.16 -11.64 -6.76
N GLY A 94 -13.14 -10.49 -6.07
CA GLY A 94 -13.19 -9.14 -6.67
C GLY A 94 -11.94 -8.29 -6.45
N GLY A 95 -10.84 -8.91 -6.00
CA GLY A 95 -9.60 -8.22 -5.63
C GLY A 95 -9.55 -7.70 -4.20
N THR A 96 -8.42 -7.12 -3.82
CA THR A 96 -8.13 -6.63 -2.48
C THR A 96 -7.99 -5.12 -2.48
N TYR A 97 -8.76 -4.44 -1.62
CA TYR A 97 -8.71 -2.98 -1.45
C TYR A 97 -8.28 -2.64 -0.03
N VAL A 98 -7.33 -1.72 0.12
CA VAL A 98 -6.81 -1.30 1.43
C VAL A 98 -7.04 0.19 1.63
N TYR A 99 -8.14 0.55 2.28
CA TYR A 99 -8.55 1.95 2.42
C TYR A 99 -7.93 2.71 3.58
N GLY A 100 -7.37 2.01 4.57
CA GLY A 100 -6.93 2.65 5.81
C GLY A 100 -5.72 1.97 6.43
N ILE A 101 -4.92 2.77 7.10
CA ILE A 101 -3.75 2.37 7.89
C ILE A 101 -3.78 3.15 9.20
N ASN A 102 -3.28 2.54 10.28
CA ASN A 102 -3.17 3.20 11.57
C ASN A 102 -1.70 3.53 11.91
N ASN A 103 -1.50 4.27 12.99
CA ASN A 103 -0.18 4.65 13.52
C ASN A 103 0.46 3.56 14.39
N LEU A 104 -0.01 2.31 14.36
CA LEU A 104 0.64 1.23 15.11
C LEU A 104 1.78 0.58 14.33
N GLY A 105 2.17 1.18 13.19
CA GLY A 105 3.13 0.61 12.24
C GLY A 105 2.60 -0.68 11.61
N PRO A 106 3.39 -1.34 10.75
CA PRO A 106 3.01 -2.61 10.13
C PRO A 106 2.99 -3.79 11.14
N ALA A 107 3.09 -3.54 12.45
CA ALA A 107 3.37 -4.53 13.47
C ALA A 107 2.17 -5.43 13.88
N ILE A 108 0.95 -5.22 13.36
CA ILE A 108 -0.22 -6.04 13.77
C ILE A 108 -1.07 -6.56 12.60
N GLY A 109 -0.82 -6.13 11.35
CA GLY A 109 -1.71 -6.47 10.21
C GLY A 109 -1.14 -7.41 9.14
N MET A 110 0.18 -7.47 8.98
CA MET A 110 0.81 -8.29 7.95
C MET A 110 1.83 -9.21 8.58
N ALA A 111 1.41 -10.44 8.83
CA ALA A 111 2.32 -11.53 8.99
C ALA A 111 3.13 -11.67 7.68
N PHE A 112 4.32 -11.06 7.60
CA PHE A 112 5.42 -11.70 6.90
C PHE A 112 5.81 -12.94 7.70
N LEU A 113 4.91 -13.91 7.79
CA LEU A 113 5.33 -15.28 7.96
C LEU A 113 5.55 -15.76 6.53
N PRO A 114 6.80 -16.04 6.08
CA PRO A 114 6.93 -17.16 5.17
C PRO A 114 6.16 -18.29 5.85
N ILE A 115 5.31 -19.01 5.12
CA ILE A 115 4.53 -20.13 5.64
C ILE A 115 5.50 -21.09 6.37
N CYS A 116 5.65 -20.89 7.67
CA CYS A 116 6.18 -21.87 8.60
C CYS A 116 4.93 -22.50 9.17
N LEU A 117 4.49 -23.59 8.52
CA LEU A 117 3.50 -24.49 9.08
C LEU A 117 4.05 -24.99 10.43
N TYR A 118 3.70 -24.32 11.53
CA TYR A 118 3.78 -24.95 12.83
C TYR A 118 2.76 -26.10 12.82
N PRO A 119 3.13 -27.36 13.11
CA PRO A 119 2.13 -28.36 13.41
C PRO A 119 1.39 -27.90 14.66
N ALA A 120 0.08 -27.70 14.52
CA ALA A 120 -0.77 -27.18 15.58
C ALA A 120 -0.71 -28.08 16.83
N ARG A 121 -0.05 -27.64 17.91
CA ARG A 121 -0.32 -28.15 19.27
C ARG A 121 -0.16 -27.08 20.35
N ARG A 122 -1.34 -26.67 20.83
CA ARG A 122 -1.78 -26.14 22.13
C ARG A 122 -0.93 -25.09 22.87
N HIS A 123 -1.63 -23.97 23.10
CA HIS A 123 -1.55 -23.02 24.21
C HIS A 123 -0.22 -22.30 24.47
N ASN A 124 -0.26 -21.01 24.09
CA ASN A 124 0.20 -19.90 24.91
C ASN A 124 1.73 -19.79 25.13
N ARG A 125 2.49 -19.56 24.06
CA ARG A 125 3.86 -19.04 24.18
C ARG A 125 4.06 -17.80 23.33
N ARG A 126 4.67 -16.80 23.98
CA ARG A 126 5.10 -15.51 23.44
C ARG A 126 5.99 -15.71 22.20
N TYR A 127 5.90 -14.78 21.27
CA TYR A 127 6.80 -14.66 20.12
C TYR A 127 8.26 -14.81 20.57
N ASP A 128 8.95 -15.84 20.10
CA ASP A 128 10.38 -16.05 20.31
C ASP A 128 11.12 -15.86 18.97
N PRO A 129 11.80 -14.72 18.76
CA PRO A 129 12.52 -14.44 17.52
C PRO A 129 13.76 -15.32 17.31
N ALA A 130 14.17 -16.14 18.28
CA ALA A 130 15.35 -17.00 18.16
C ALA A 130 15.09 -18.34 17.43
N ALA A 131 13.84 -18.74 17.23
CA ALA A 131 13.50 -20.01 16.57
C ALA A 131 13.73 -20.00 15.05
N CYS A 132 13.92 -18.82 14.44
CA CYS A 132 14.26 -18.69 13.03
C CYS A 132 15.78 -18.63 12.83
N ARG A 133 16.48 -19.74 13.08
CA ARG A 133 17.89 -19.87 12.67
C ARG A 133 18.10 -21.06 11.74
N ARG A 134 18.40 -20.69 10.50
CA ARG A 134 19.24 -21.36 9.50
C ARG A 134 18.82 -22.79 9.13
N ARG A 135 18.26 -22.92 7.93
CA ARG A 135 18.82 -23.79 6.88
C ARG A 135 18.49 -23.23 5.51
#